data_AF-A0AAQ4CU08-F1
#
_entry.id   AF-A0AAQ4CU08-F1
#
_cell.length_a   1.000
_cell.length_b   1.000
_cell.length_c   1.000
_cell.angle_alpha   90.00
_cell.angle_beta   90.00
_cell.angle_gamma   90.00
#
_symmetry.space_group_name_H-M   'P 1'
#
loop_
_entity.id
_entity.type
_entity.pdbx_description
1 polymer ?
#
loop_
_entity_poly.entity_id
_entity_poly.type
_entity_poly.pdbx_seq_one_letter_code
_entity_poly.pdbx_strand_id
1 'polypeptide(L)'
;MAKLKGYIGHVKVNDQGKIEESVNVDNAEKLAEILMFNVKKGNEEAKELGFNKMHGFAMIGSNKSLTFMKGMALIVDTEKTDWQDLFIYYTYNKSFIVTGAILVIISILLFYMALLTNMLNFLAPEPRLYIPSILIIIGVIFLAISKSSLSYRLE
;
A
#
# COMPACT_ATOMS: atom_id res chain seq x y z
N MET A 1 8.88 10.29 -2.65
CA MET A 1 8.85 8.90 -2.15
C MET A 1 9.92 8.79 -1.09
N ALA A 2 9.61 8.30 0.11
CA ALA A 2 10.64 8.02 1.11
C ALA A 2 11.59 6.97 0.52
N LYS A 3 12.89 7.24 0.54
CA LYS A 3 13.92 6.28 0.11
C LYS A 3 13.88 5.12 1.10
N LEU A 4 13.50 3.93 0.64
CA LEU A 4 13.57 2.72 1.46
C LEU A 4 15.03 2.51 1.88
N LYS A 5 15.29 2.35 3.17
CA LYS A 5 16.65 2.10 3.67
C LYS A 5 17.17 0.79 3.09
N GLY A 6 18.42 0.79 2.64
CA GLY A 6 19.03 -0.39 2.02
C GLY A 6 18.55 -0.68 0.59
N TYR A 7 17.74 0.16 -0.05
CA TYR A 7 17.31 -0.04 -1.44
C TYR A 7 18.50 -0.16 -2.42
N ILE A 8 18.53 -1.24 -3.20
CA ILE A 8 19.53 -1.49 -4.25
C ILE A 8 18.87 -1.36 -5.63
N GLY A 9 17.74 -2.03 -5.84
CA GLY A 9 17.08 -2.10 -7.14
C GLY A 9 15.70 -2.74 -7.05
N HIS A 10 14.97 -2.76 -8.16
CA HIS A 10 13.67 -3.42 -8.22
C HIS A 10 13.32 -3.92 -9.62
N VAL A 11 12.37 -4.85 -9.66
CA VAL A 11 11.70 -5.31 -10.88
C VAL A 11 10.21 -5.33 -10.64
N LYS A 12 9.43 -4.76 -11.54
CA LYS A 12 7.97 -4.84 -11.54
C LYS A 12 7.52 -5.75 -12.68
N VAL A 13 6.67 -6.71 -12.37
CA VAL A 13 6.06 -7.64 -13.32
C VAL A 13 4.54 -7.50 -13.30
N ASN A 14 3.92 -7.71 -14.46
CA ASN A 14 2.47 -7.79 -14.58
C ASN A 14 1.95 -9.19 -14.20
N ASP A 15 0.62 -9.37 -14.23
CA ASP A 15 -0.04 -10.65 -13.91
C ASP A 15 0.36 -11.81 -14.85
N GLN A 16 0.94 -11.50 -16.00
CA GLN A 16 1.44 -12.47 -16.98
C GLN A 16 2.93 -12.79 -16.79
N GLY A 17 3.60 -12.18 -15.80
CA GLY A 17 5.03 -12.35 -15.55
C GLY A 17 5.94 -11.53 -16.48
N LYS A 18 5.38 -10.62 -17.27
CA LYS A 18 6.16 -9.71 -18.14
C LYS A 18 6.67 -8.53 -17.33
N ILE A 19 7.92 -8.14 -17.55
CA ILE A 19 8.56 -7.00 -16.89
C ILE A 19 7.94 -5.69 -17.40
N GLU A 20 7.41 -4.89 -16.48
CA GLU A 20 6.93 -3.52 -16.73
C GLU A 20 8.00 -2.48 -16.41
N GLU A 21 8.80 -2.72 -15.37
CA GLU A 21 9.81 -1.78 -14.87
C GLU A 21 11.01 -2.56 -14.30
N SER A 22 12.22 -2.06 -14.54
CA SER A 22 13.43 -2.59 -13.91
C SER A 22 14.43 -1.48 -13.65
N VAL A 23 14.96 -1.43 -12.43
CA VAL A 23 15.92 -0.42 -12.00
C VAL A 23 17.07 -1.10 -11.25
N ASN A 24 18.30 -0.88 -11.72
CA ASN A 24 19.54 -1.42 -11.12
C ASN A 24 19.54 -2.96 -10.96
N VAL A 25 19.02 -3.68 -11.96
CA VAL A 25 19.03 -5.14 -12.00
C VAL A 25 19.61 -5.62 -13.33
N ASP A 26 20.80 -6.22 -13.29
CA ASP A 26 21.55 -6.59 -14.50
C ASP A 26 20.87 -7.70 -15.32
N ASN A 27 20.11 -8.58 -14.66
CA ASN A 27 19.42 -9.69 -15.32
C ASN A 27 17.96 -9.80 -14.86
N ALA A 28 17.17 -8.80 -15.24
CA ALA A 28 15.77 -8.67 -14.86
C ALA A 28 14.90 -9.83 -15.39
N GLU A 29 15.19 -10.35 -16.59
CA GLU A 29 14.45 -11.47 -17.21
C GLU A 29 14.58 -12.76 -16.40
N LYS A 30 15.81 -13.15 -16.06
CA LYS A 30 16.05 -14.32 -15.22
C LYS A 30 15.46 -14.15 -13.82
N LEU A 31 15.51 -12.93 -13.27
CA LEU A 31 14.88 -12.65 -11.99
C LEU A 31 13.36 -12.81 -12.09
N ALA A 32 12.72 -12.27 -13.13
CA ALA A 32 11.28 -12.43 -13.36
C ALA A 32 10.87 -13.91 -13.50
N GLU A 33 11.66 -14.71 -14.20
CA GLU A 33 11.44 -16.16 -14.31
C GLU A 33 11.47 -16.84 -12.92
N ILE A 34 12.50 -16.56 -12.12
CA ILE A 34 12.62 -17.09 -10.75
C ILE A 34 11.45 -16.63 -9.88
N LEU A 35 11.05 -15.36 -9.97
CA LEU A 35 9.92 -14.81 -9.23
C LEU A 35 8.63 -15.56 -9.58
N MET A 36 8.32 -15.70 -10.87
CA MET A 36 7.11 -16.39 -11.33
C MET A 36 7.09 -17.87 -10.95
N PHE A 37 8.25 -18.54 -11.00
CA PHE A 37 8.37 -19.91 -10.52
C PHE A 37 8.02 -20.03 -9.03
N ASN A 38 8.58 -19.15 -8.18
CA ASN A 38 8.30 -19.15 -6.75
C ASN A 38 6.84 -18.78 -6.45
N VAL A 39 6.26 -17.83 -7.20
CA VAL A 39 4.83 -17.50 -7.07
C VAL A 39 3.95 -18.70 -7.40
N LYS A 40 4.26 -19.40 -8.49
CA LYS A 40 3.51 -20.60 -8.89
C LYS A 40 3.59 -21.68 -7.81
N LYS A 41 4.80 -22.00 -7.36
CA LYS A 41 5.01 -23.03 -6.35
C LYS A 41 4.38 -22.67 -5.00
N GLY A 42 4.55 -21.44 -4.54
CA GLY A 42 3.94 -20.96 -3.30
C GLY A 42 2.40 -20.92 -3.37
N ASN A 43 1.81 -20.69 -4.55
CA ASN A 43 0.36 -20.81 -4.74
C ASN A 43 -0.14 -22.26 -4.71
N GLU A 44 0.64 -23.22 -5.21
CA GLU A 44 0.33 -24.65 -5.09
C GLU A 44 0.30 -25.05 -3.60
N GLU A 45 1.34 -24.70 -2.86
CA GLU A 45 1.45 -24.99 -1.42
C GLU A 45 0.37 -24.27 -0.59
N ALA A 46 0.07 -23.01 -0.92
CA ALA A 46 -1.00 -22.26 -0.26
C ALA A 46 -2.36 -22.99 -0.40
N LYS A 47 -2.66 -23.53 -1.58
CA LYS A 47 -3.89 -24.28 -1.83
C LYS A 47 -3.93 -25.60 -1.07
N GLU A 48 -2.82 -26.32 -1.00
CA GLU A 48 -2.69 -27.54 -0.19
C GLU A 48 -2.96 -27.27 1.29
N LEU A 49 -2.59 -26.09 1.79
CA LEU A 49 -2.82 -25.64 3.16
C LEU A 49 -4.20 -25.01 3.39
N GLY A 50 -5.08 -24.99 2.38
CA GLY A 50 -6.44 -24.42 2.48
C GLY A 50 -6.53 -22.90 2.30
N PHE A 51 -5.45 -22.24 1.88
CA PHE A 51 -5.45 -20.83 1.50
C PHE A 51 -5.75 -20.65 0.01
N ASN A 52 -6.23 -19.46 -0.38
CA ASN A 52 -6.58 -19.18 -1.78
C ASN A 52 -5.34 -18.95 -2.67
N LYS A 53 -4.44 -18.07 -2.22
CA LYS A 53 -3.21 -17.67 -2.91
C LYS A 53 -2.17 -17.14 -1.92
N MET A 54 -0.90 -17.14 -2.31
CA MET A 54 0.12 -16.41 -1.58
C MET A 54 0.00 -14.91 -1.84
N HIS A 55 0.25 -14.08 -0.82
CA HIS A 55 0.27 -12.63 -0.99
C HIS A 55 1.62 -12.10 -1.45
N GLY A 56 2.70 -12.81 -1.13
CA GLY A 56 4.07 -12.43 -1.44
C GLY A 56 5.06 -13.34 -0.72
N PHE A 57 6.35 -13.09 -0.92
CA PHE A 57 7.42 -13.81 -0.23
C PHE A 57 8.65 -12.92 -0.04
N ALA A 58 9.54 -13.36 0.85
CA ALA A 58 10.85 -12.76 1.06
C ALA A 58 11.91 -13.86 1.05
N MET A 59 13.01 -13.60 0.35
CA MET A 59 14.24 -14.40 0.36
C MET A 59 15.31 -13.59 1.07
N ILE A 60 15.69 -14.04 2.26
CA ILE A 60 16.67 -13.36 3.11
C ILE A 60 18.04 -13.97 2.85
N GLY A 61 18.90 -13.22 2.16
CA GLY A 61 20.31 -13.60 1.94
C GLY A 61 21.24 -12.91 2.93
N SER A 62 22.50 -13.34 2.98
CA SER A 62 23.51 -12.79 3.89
C SER A 62 23.75 -11.29 3.66
N ASN A 63 23.96 -10.87 2.42
CA ASN A 63 24.28 -9.47 2.08
C ASN A 63 23.14 -8.75 1.34
N LYS A 64 22.36 -9.51 0.56
CA LYS A 64 21.23 -8.99 -0.21
C LYS A 64 20.01 -9.84 0.05
N SER A 65 18.87 -9.18 0.18
CA SER A 65 17.57 -9.79 0.30
C SER A 65 16.68 -9.37 -0.86
N LEU A 66 15.74 -10.25 -1.21
CA LEU A 66 14.74 -10.04 -2.24
C LEU A 66 13.37 -10.19 -1.60
N THR A 67 12.50 -9.22 -1.81
CA THR A 67 11.10 -9.32 -1.42
C THR A 67 10.23 -9.20 -2.63
N PHE A 68 9.12 -9.93 -2.70
CA PHE A 68 8.19 -9.87 -3.80
C PHE A 68 6.76 -9.83 -3.30
N MET A 69 6.00 -8.81 -3.70
CA MET A 69 4.61 -8.66 -3.33
C MET A 69 3.91 -7.71 -4.32
N LYS A 70 2.62 -7.97 -4.62
CA LYS A 70 1.80 -7.15 -5.53
C LYS A 70 2.48 -6.84 -6.88
N GLY A 71 3.18 -7.83 -7.46
CA GLY A 71 3.87 -7.68 -8.74
C GLY A 71 5.18 -6.89 -8.68
N MET A 72 5.68 -6.50 -7.51
CA MET A 72 6.93 -5.74 -7.37
C MET A 72 7.95 -6.52 -6.53
N ALA A 73 9.11 -6.79 -7.12
CA ALA A 73 10.30 -7.30 -6.47
C ALA A 73 11.23 -6.16 -6.04
N LEU A 74 11.57 -6.07 -4.77
CA LEU A 74 12.59 -5.15 -4.24
C LEU A 74 13.83 -5.92 -3.85
N ILE A 75 14.99 -5.43 -4.29
CA ILE A 75 16.31 -5.91 -3.89
C ILE A 75 16.86 -4.91 -2.89
N VAL A 76 17.22 -5.42 -1.71
CA VAL A 76 17.65 -4.59 -0.58
C VAL A 76 18.88 -5.18 0.10
N ASP A 77 19.68 -4.31 0.71
CA ASP A 77 20.81 -4.66 1.57
C ASP A 77 20.27 -5.21 2.90
N THR A 78 20.58 -6.47 3.22
CA THR A 78 19.99 -7.17 4.36
C THR A 78 20.29 -6.47 5.69
N GLU A 79 21.49 -5.91 5.87
CA GLU A 79 21.93 -5.33 7.14
C GLU A 79 21.34 -3.93 7.38
N LYS A 80 21.03 -3.20 6.30
CA LYS A 80 20.54 -1.80 6.38
C LYS A 80 19.02 -1.70 6.35
N THR A 81 18.34 -2.77 5.99
CA THR A 81 16.89 -2.75 5.73
C THR A 81 16.11 -2.91 7.02
N ASP A 82 15.13 -2.05 7.22
CA ASP A 82 14.07 -2.28 8.19
C ASP A 82 12.93 -3.04 7.51
N TRP A 83 12.70 -4.28 7.94
CA TRP A 83 11.66 -5.15 7.39
C TRP A 83 10.27 -4.58 7.57
N GLN A 84 10.01 -3.90 8.69
CA GLN A 84 8.71 -3.28 8.95
C GLN A 84 8.45 -2.15 7.94
N ASP A 85 9.44 -1.30 7.66
CA ASP A 85 9.33 -0.25 6.66
C ASP A 85 9.07 -0.83 5.25
N LEU A 86 9.70 -1.96 4.95
CA LEU A 86 9.55 -2.66 3.67
C LEU A 86 8.13 -3.25 3.52
N PHE A 87 7.59 -3.88 4.56
CA PHE A 87 6.19 -4.32 4.54
C PHE A 87 5.23 -3.15 4.38
N ILE A 88 5.45 -2.05 5.11
CA ILE A 88 4.62 -0.84 4.98
C ILE A 88 4.69 -0.30 3.55
N TYR A 89 5.86 -0.33 2.90
CA TYR A 89 6.01 0.13 1.52
C TYR A 89 5.10 -0.63 0.55
N TYR A 90 4.95 -1.95 0.71
CA TYR A 90 4.06 -2.76 -0.12
C TYR A 90 2.58 -2.58 0.20
N THR A 91 2.24 -2.32 1.47
CA THR A 91 0.85 -2.17 1.91
C THR A 91 0.33 -0.74 1.74
N TYR A 92 1.22 0.22 1.45
CA TYR A 92 0.89 1.63 1.31
C TYR A 92 -0.14 1.89 0.19
N ASN A 93 -1.39 2.12 0.58
CA ASN A 93 -2.46 2.41 -0.37
C ASN A 93 -2.58 3.92 -0.61
N LYS A 94 -1.98 4.40 -1.70
CA LYS A 94 -2.04 5.82 -2.10
C LYS A 94 -3.47 6.32 -2.28
N SER A 95 -4.38 5.49 -2.78
CA SER A 95 -5.78 5.88 -2.99
C SER A 95 -6.48 6.21 -1.68
N PHE A 96 -6.26 5.42 -0.62
CA PHE A 96 -6.82 5.73 0.71
C PHE A 96 -6.27 7.01 1.32
N ILE A 97 -5.00 7.34 1.05
CA ILE A 97 -4.41 8.62 1.49
C ILE A 97 -5.08 9.79 0.78
N VAL A 98 -5.17 9.71 -0.54
CA VAL A 98 -5.75 10.78 -1.35
C VAL A 98 -7.22 10.97 -0.96
N THR A 99 -8.01 9.90 -0.90
CA THR A 99 -9.41 9.96 -0.49
C THR A 99 -9.55 10.49 0.93
N GLY A 100 -8.77 9.99 1.89
CA GLY A 100 -8.81 10.44 3.28
C GLY A 100 -8.46 11.93 3.42
N ALA A 101 -7.42 12.40 2.73
CA ALA A 101 -7.02 13.81 2.74
C ALA A 101 -8.10 14.72 2.14
N ILE A 102 -8.70 14.33 1.00
CA ILE A 102 -9.77 15.09 0.36
C ILE A 102 -10.98 15.18 1.29
N LEU A 103 -11.39 14.08 1.93
CA LEU A 103 -12.52 14.07 2.88
C LEU A 103 -12.29 15.00 4.07
N VAL A 104 -11.07 15.03 4.61
CA VAL A 104 -10.70 15.95 5.70
C VAL A 104 -10.76 17.41 5.23
N ILE A 105 -10.22 17.73 4.05
CA ILE A 105 -10.27 19.09 3.50
C ILE A 105 -11.71 19.55 3.28
N ILE A 106 -12.54 18.71 2.65
CA ILE A 106 -13.96 19.01 2.43
C ILE A 106 -14.69 19.20 3.75
N SER A 107 -14.42 18.36 4.75
CA SER A 107 -15.01 18.50 6.08
C SER A 107 -14.65 19.84 6.73
N ILE A 108 -13.38 20.27 6.66
CA ILE A 108 -12.94 21.56 7.20
C ILE A 108 -13.65 22.72 6.49
N LEU A 109 -13.76 22.67 5.16
CA LEU A 109 -14.47 23.69 4.38
C LEU A 109 -15.96 23.74 4.75
N LEU A 110 -16.59 22.59 4.94
CA LEU A 110 -17.99 22.51 5.37
C LEU A 110 -18.18 23.04 6.79
N PHE A 111 -17.25 22.76 7.72
CA PHE A 111 -17.27 23.36 9.06
C PHE A 111 -17.15 24.88 9.01
N TYR A 112 -16.22 25.40 8.21
CA TYR A 112 -16.07 26.84 7.99
C TYR A 112 -17.36 27.45 7.45
N MET A 113 -17.96 26.84 6.43
CA MET A 113 -19.22 27.31 5.85
C MET A 113 -20.39 27.22 6.83
N ALA A 114 -20.46 26.17 7.64
CA ALA A 114 -21.55 25.94 8.59
C ALA A 114 -21.56 26.94 9.76
N LEU A 115 -20.37 27.36 10.21
CA LEU A 115 -20.22 28.23 11.38
C LEU A 115 -20.11 29.72 11.03
N LEU A 116 -19.50 30.04 9.89
CA LEU A 116 -19.10 31.43 9.57
C LEU A 116 -19.87 32.01 8.38
N THR A 117 -20.71 31.23 7.70
CA THR A 117 -21.47 31.70 6.54
C THR A 117 -22.93 31.28 6.61
N ASN A 118 -23.77 32.00 5.86
CA ASN A 118 -25.18 31.64 5.69
C ASN A 118 -25.41 30.61 4.58
N MET A 119 -24.36 30.11 3.91
CA MET A 119 -24.52 29.25 2.72
C MET A 119 -25.19 27.91 3.02
N LEU A 120 -25.04 27.39 4.24
CA LEU A 120 -25.67 26.14 4.66
C LEU A 120 -26.99 26.37 5.43
N ASN A 121 -27.56 27.58 5.38
CA ASN A 121 -28.76 27.91 6.13
C ASN A 121 -30.02 27.15 5.70
N PHE A 122 -29.99 26.54 4.51
CA PHE A 122 -31.06 25.66 4.03
C PHE A 122 -31.13 24.32 4.79
N LEU A 123 -30.06 23.91 5.48
CA LEU A 123 -30.06 22.72 6.34
C LEU A 123 -30.51 23.07 7.75
N ALA A 124 -31.04 22.12 8.52
CA ALA A 124 -31.26 22.34 9.96
C ALA A 124 -29.91 22.48 10.71
N PRO A 125 -29.86 23.12 11.90
CA PRO A 125 -28.62 23.34 12.64
C PRO A 125 -27.82 22.07 12.93
N GLU A 126 -28.50 20.96 13.25
CA GLU A 126 -27.83 19.70 13.60
C GLU A 126 -27.13 19.02 12.39
N PRO A 127 -27.79 18.81 11.23
CA PRO A 127 -27.11 18.31 10.03
C PRO A 127 -25.90 19.12 9.59
N ARG A 128 -25.94 20.46 9.75
CA ARG A 128 -24.83 21.34 9.37
C ARG A 128 -23.53 21.01 10.11
N LEU A 129 -23.62 20.49 11.33
CA LEU A 129 -22.46 20.13 12.15
C LEU A 129 -22.16 18.63 12.08
N TYR A 130 -23.18 17.78 11.97
CA TYR A 130 -22.99 16.32 11.90
C TYR A 130 -22.38 15.86 10.59
N ILE A 131 -22.78 16.42 9.44
CA ILE A 131 -22.22 16.06 8.13
C ILE A 131 -20.69 16.25 8.10
N PRO A 132 -20.14 17.44 8.41
CA PRO A 132 -18.69 17.61 8.44
C PRO A 132 -18.01 16.77 9.53
N SER A 133 -18.65 16.56 10.69
CA SER A 133 -18.13 15.68 11.76
C SER A 133 -17.98 14.22 11.31
N ILE A 134 -18.97 13.68 10.59
CA ILE A 134 -18.88 12.31 10.07
C ILE A 134 -17.79 12.20 9.00
N LEU A 135 -17.72 13.19 8.11
CA LEU A 135 -16.71 13.22 7.04
C LEU A 135 -15.28 13.27 7.60
N ILE A 136 -15.03 14.01 8.69
CA ILE A 136 -13.70 14.05 9.30
C ILE A 136 -13.34 12.71 9.93
N ILE A 137 -14.29 12.05 10.60
CA ILE A 137 -14.07 10.73 11.21
C ILE A 137 -13.72 9.71 10.12
N ILE A 138 -14.50 9.65 9.04
CA ILE A 138 -14.25 8.75 7.91
C ILE A 138 -12.89 9.07 7.27
N GLY A 139 -12.58 10.35 7.04
CA GLY A 139 -11.32 10.78 6.46
C GLY A 139 -10.11 10.36 7.30
N VAL A 140 -10.17 10.55 8.62
CA VAL A 140 -9.11 10.12 9.56
C VAL A 140 -8.96 8.60 9.58
N ILE A 141 -10.06 7.84 9.56
CA ILE A 141 -10.02 6.37 9.48
C ILE A 141 -9.33 5.92 8.18
N PHE A 142 -9.65 6.53 7.05
CA PHE A 142 -9.01 6.23 5.76
C PHE A 142 -7.50 6.50 5.78
N LEU A 143 -7.10 7.62 6.39
CA LEU A 143 -5.68 7.95 6.58
C LEU A 143 -4.98 6.96 7.51
N ALA A 144 -5.63 6.51 8.58
CA ALA A 144 -5.06 5.51 9.50
C ALA A 144 -4.89 4.14 8.82
N ILE A 145 -5.91 3.67 8.09
CA ILE A 145 -5.88 2.38 7.39
C ILE A 145 -4.81 2.39 6.28
N SER A 146 -4.59 3.53 5.62
CA SER A 146 -3.64 3.64 4.50
C SER A 146 -2.18 3.25 4.81
N LYS A 147 -1.80 3.32 6.10
CA LYS A 147 -0.47 2.94 6.61
C LYS A 147 -0.50 1.68 7.48
N SER A 148 -1.67 1.08 7.70
CA SER A 148 -1.80 -0.02 8.66
C SER A 148 -1.48 -1.36 7.99
N SER A 149 -0.80 -2.24 8.74
CA SER A 149 -0.63 -3.67 8.40
C SER A 149 -1.94 -4.44 8.28
N LEU A 150 -3.08 -3.82 8.66
CA LEU A 150 -4.40 -4.40 8.65
C LEU A 150 -4.95 -4.57 7.22
N SER A 151 -4.55 -3.71 6.28
CA SER A 151 -4.94 -3.86 4.86
C SER A 151 -4.38 -5.13 4.21
N TYR A 152 -3.35 -5.74 4.80
CA TYR A 152 -2.79 -7.01 4.34
C TYR A 152 -3.57 -8.24 4.83
N ARG A 153 -4.21 -8.14 6.00
CA ARG A 153 -4.95 -9.27 6.61
C ARG A 153 -6.40 -9.39 6.10
N LEU A 154 -6.88 -8.38 5.36
CA LEU A 154 -8.28 -8.23 4.94
C LEU A 154 -8.50 -8.44 3.43
N GLU A 155 -7.44 -8.75 2.66
CA GLU A 155 -7.52 -9.14 1.23
C GLU A 155 -7.30 -10.64 1.05
#